data_AF-A0A2A4TBZ0-F1
#
_entry.id   AF-A0A2A4TBZ0-F1
#
_cell.length_a   1.000
_cell.length_b   1.000
_cell.length_c   1.000
_cell.angle_alpha   90.00
_cell.angle_beta   90.00
_cell.angle_gamma   90.00
#
_symmetry.space_group_name_H-M   'P 1'
#
loop_
_entity.id
_entity.type
_entity.pdbx_description
1 polymer ?
#
loop_
_entity_poly.entity_id
_entity_poly.type
_entity_poly.pdbx_seq_one_letter_code
_entity_poly.pdbx_strand_id
1 'polypeptide(L)' 'MELLGRMPKNFALSGKNAKRYFDKSGHLKHIRGLNYWPIKKVLMEKYHIKEKDATDLANFLTPMLTWYPT' A
#
# COMPACT_ATOMS: atom_id res chain seq x y z
N MET A 1 -1.27 -3.55 0.79
CA MET A 1 -2.30 -2.85 1.58
C MET A 1 -1.76 -2.24 2.85
N GLU A 2 -0.81 -2.89 3.51
CA GLU A 2 -0.26 -2.41 4.78
C GLU A 2 0.51 -1.10 4.64
N LEU A 3 1.16 -0.82 3.49
CA LEU A 3 1.89 0.44 3.29
C LEU A 3 1.05 1.54 2.59
N LEU A 4 0.41 1.18 1.48
CA LEU A 4 -0.28 2.10 0.56
C LEU A 4 -1.81 2.11 0.73
N GLY A 5 -2.31 1.39 1.72
CA GLY A 5 -3.75 1.26 1.94
C GLY A 5 -4.40 0.31 0.95
N ARG A 6 -5.74 0.35 0.89
CA ARG A 6 -6.51 -0.62 0.13
C ARG A 6 -6.30 -0.44 -1.37
N MET A 7 -5.93 -1.54 -2.05
CA MET A 7 -5.80 -1.55 -3.50
C MET A 7 -7.18 -1.36 -4.16
N PRO A 8 -7.31 -0.51 -5.19
CA PRO A 8 -8.56 -0.31 -5.91
C PRO A 8 -9.11 -1.63 -6.46
N LYS A 9 -10.41 -1.88 -6.25
CA LYS A 9 -11.06 -3.15 -6.63
C LYS A 9 -10.86 -3.50 -8.10
N ASN A 10 -10.98 -2.52 -9.00
CA ASN A 10 -10.84 -2.72 -10.43
C ASN A 10 -9.45 -3.23 -10.80
N PHE A 11 -8.42 -2.71 -10.12
CA PHE A 11 -7.03 -3.15 -10.32
C PHE A 11 -6.76 -4.50 -9.65
N ALA A 12 -7.32 -4.73 -8.45
CA ALA A 12 -7.21 -6.00 -7.75
C ALA A 12 -7.78 -7.19 -8.54
N LEU A 13 -8.87 -6.95 -9.27
CA LEU A 13 -9.64 -7.98 -9.97
C LEU A 13 -9.31 -8.11 -11.47
N SER A 14 -8.57 -7.18 -12.06
CA SER A 14 -8.25 -7.19 -13.50
C SER A 14 -7.16 -8.21 -13.88
N GLY A 15 -6.31 -8.61 -12.93
CA GLY A 15 -5.18 -9.50 -13.21
C GLY A 15 -5.59 -10.95 -13.50
N LYS A 16 -4.87 -11.62 -14.42
CA LYS A 16 -5.05 -13.06 -14.74
C LYS A 16 -5.08 -13.96 -13.50
N ASN A 17 -4.27 -13.63 -12.50
CA ASN A 17 -4.15 -14.39 -11.24
C ASN A 17 -5.02 -13.83 -10.11
N ALA A 18 -5.85 -12.81 -10.33
CA ALA A 18 -6.62 -12.14 -9.29
C ALA A 18 -7.47 -13.11 -8.46
N LYS A 19 -8.12 -14.08 -9.11
CA LYS A 19 -8.96 -15.10 -8.45
C LYS A 19 -8.21 -16.00 -7.46
N ARG A 20 -6.88 -16.10 -7.55
CA ARG A 20 -6.07 -16.86 -6.59
C ARG A 20 -5.87 -16.10 -5.28
N TYR A 21 -5.74 -14.78 -5.35
CA TYR A 21 -5.37 -13.94 -4.21
C TYR A 21 -6.55 -13.18 -3.60
N PHE A 22 -7.52 -12.75 -4.42
CA PHE A 22 -8.62 -11.87 -4.02
C PHE A 22 -9.99 -12.55 -4.08
N ASP A 23 -10.86 -12.21 -3.15
CA ASP A 23 -12.30 -12.52 -3.20
C ASP A 23 -13.04 -11.60 -4.20
N LYS A 24 -14.34 -11.84 -4.42
CA LYS A 24 -15.17 -10.99 -5.30
C LYS A 24 -15.31 -9.54 -4.82
N SER A 25 -15.01 -9.29 -3.55
CA SER A 25 -15.04 -7.98 -2.89
C SER A 25 -13.70 -7.25 -2.97
N GLY A 26 -12.64 -7.88 -3.47
CA GLY A 26 -11.28 -7.33 -3.56
C GLY A 26 -10.47 -7.45 -2.27
N HIS A 27 -10.86 -8.32 -1.33
CA HIS A 27 -10.06 -8.64 -0.13
C HIS A 27 -9.16 -9.84 -0.37
N LEU A 28 -8.05 -9.92 0.37
CA LEU A 28 -7.16 -11.07 0.32
C LEU A 28 -7.83 -12.29 0.94
N LYS A 29 -7.84 -13.43 0.24
CA LYS A 29 -8.53 -14.64 0.69
C LYS A 29 -7.94 -15.25 1.97
N HIS A 30 -6.61 -15.24 2.06
CA HIS A 30 -5.88 -15.97 3.10
C HIS A 30 -5.33 -15.03 4.19
N ILE A 31 -5.32 -13.72 3.96
CA ILE A 31 -4.77 -12.74 4.91
C ILE A 31 -5.92 -11.89 5.44
N ARG A 32 -6.25 -12.08 6.72
CA ARG A 32 -7.36 -11.39 7.42
C ARG A 32 -6.90 -10.22 8.28
N GLY A 33 -5.67 -10.27 8.77
CA GLY A 33 -5.04 -9.18 9.52
C GLY A 33 -4.03 -8.46 8.63
N LEU A 34 -4.31 -7.21 8.29
CA LEU A 34 -3.36 -6.33 7.62
C LEU A 34 -3.13 -5.15 8.56
N ASN A 35 -1.90 -5.02 9.05
CA ASN A 35 -1.55 -3.90 9.92
C ASN A 35 -1.12 -2.73 9.05
N TYR A 36 -2.02 -1.77 8.89
CA TYR A 36 -1.73 -0.58 8.10
C TYR A 36 -0.68 0.29 8.80
N TRP A 37 0.48 0.45 8.15
CA TRP A 37 1.59 1.29 8.57
C TRP A 37 2.05 2.16 7.39
N PRO A 38 1.58 3.41 7.29
CA PRO A 38 1.90 4.29 6.17
C PRO A 38 3.39 4.61 6.10
N ILE A 39 3.89 4.86 4.89
CA ILE A 39 5.32 5.08 4.63
C ILE A 39 5.93 6.19 5.50
N LYS A 40 5.22 7.32 5.71
CA LYS A 40 5.66 8.39 6.62
C LYS A 40 5.90 7.87 8.04
N LYS A 41 4.96 7.09 8.59
CA LYS A 41 5.11 6.50 9.93
C LYS A 41 6.26 5.50 9.99
N VAL A 42 6.42 4.67 8.96
CA VAL A 42 7.57 3.75 8.86
C VAL A 42 8.89 4.53 8.90
N LEU A 43 9.01 5.61 8.12
CA LEU A 43 10.21 6.45 8.09
C LEU A 43 10.50 7.10 9.45
N MET A 44 9.48 7.55 10.16
CA MET A 44 9.63 8.18 11.48
C MET A 44 9.89 7.17 12.60
N GLU A 45 9.10 6.11 12.70
CA GLU A 45 9.11 5.17 13.83
C GLU A 45 10.21 4.11 13.68
N LYS A 46 10.40 3.55 12.48
CA LYS A 46 11.39 2.49 12.24
C LYS A 46 12.76 3.04 11.88
N TYR A 47 12.82 4.13 11.12
CA TYR A 47 14.07 4.70 10.63
C TYR A 47 14.48 5.98 11.37
N HIS A 48 13.69 6.43 12.36
CA HIS A 48 13.98 7.61 13.19
C HIS A 48 14.26 8.89 12.38
N ILE A 49 13.68 8.98 11.18
CA ILE A 49 13.81 10.15 10.32
C ILE A 49 12.95 11.27 10.90
N LYS A 50 13.48 12.50 10.91
CA LYS A 50 12.74 13.68 11.37
C LYS A 50 11.48 13.86 10.52
N GLU A 51 10.42 14.36 11.14
CA GLU A 51 9.12 14.47 10.48
C GLU A 51 9.17 15.21 9.14
N LYS A 52 9.95 16.29 9.06
CA LYS A 52 10.13 17.07 7.84
C LYS A 52 10.70 16.21 6.71
N ASP A 53 11.88 15.64 6.93
CA ASP A 53 12.58 14.81 5.94
C ASP A 53 11.77 13.55 5.58
N ALA A 54 11.08 12.96 6.56
CA ALA A 54 10.19 11.81 6.35
C ALA A 54 8.99 12.19 5.46
N THR A 55 8.47 13.41 5.61
CA THR A 55 7.36 13.91 4.78
C THR A 55 7.84 14.17 3.36
N ASP A 56 9.00 14.80 3.19
CA ASP A 56 9.57 15.08 1.86
C ASP A 56 9.89 13.79 1.11
N LEU A 57 10.51 12.81 1.79
CA LEU A 57 10.80 11.51 1.21
C LEU A 57 9.54 10.70 0.92
N ALA A 58 8.53 10.74 1.80
CA ALA A 58 7.24 10.10 1.54
C ALA A 58 6.57 10.70 0.31
N ASN A 59 6.58 12.02 0.16
CA ASN A 59 6.01 12.72 -1.00
C ASN A 59 6.75 12.36 -2.30
N PHE A 60 8.06 12.20 -2.24
CA PHE A 60 8.86 11.73 -3.38
C PHE A 60 8.53 10.29 -3.78
N LEU A 61 8.39 9.38 -2.80
CA LEU A 61 8.16 7.95 -3.06
C LEU A 61 6.71 7.62 -3.41
N THR A 62 5.74 8.34 -2.86
CA THR A 62 4.30 8.08 -3.07
C THR A 62 3.89 8.00 -4.54
N PRO A 63 4.27 8.93 -5.45
CA PRO A 63 3.91 8.84 -6.86
C PRO A 63 4.52 7.61 -7.57
N MET A 64 5.71 7.17 -7.16
CA MET A 64 6.35 5.96 -7.71
C MET A 64 5.68 4.66 -7.23
N LEU A 65 4.96 4.72 -6.12
CA LEU A 65 4.32 3.59 -5.45
C LEU A 65 2.81 3.55 -5.67
N THR A 66 2.26 4.37 -6.56
CA THR A 66 0.80 4.38 -6.79
C THR A 66 0.31 3.09 -7.43
N TRP A 67 -0.95 2.74 -7.19
CA TRP A 67 -1.56 1.52 -7.73
C TRP A 67 -1.79 1.58 -9.23
N TYR A 68 -2.05 2.76 -9.77
CA TYR A 68 -2.30 2.95 -11.19
C TYR A 68 -1.01 3.42 -11.85
N PRO A 69 -0.48 2.68 -12.83
CA PRO A 69 0.56 3.23 -13.67
C PRO A 69 -0.04 4.42 -14.43
N THR A 70 0.52 5.61 -14.21
CA THR A 70 0.30 6.79 -15.07
C THR A 70 0.81 6.54 -16.47
#